data_AF-A0AAE1WDH9-F1
#
_entry.id   AF-A0AAE1WDH9-F1
#
_cell.length_a   1.000
_cell.length_b   1.000
_cell.length_c   1.000
_cell.angle_alpha   90.00
_cell.angle_beta   90.00
_cell.angle_gamma   90.00
#
_symmetry.space_group_name_H-M   'P 1'
#
loop_
_entity.id
_entity.type
_entity.pdbx_description
1 polymer ?
#
loop_
_entity_poly.entity_id
_entity_poly.type
_entity_poly.pdbx_seq_one_letter_code
_entity_poly.pdbx_strand_id
1 'polypeptide(L)'
;MMPHQPSNISKRSEELFCFLMVVDEVSLEFIRRNVSVRKDSDGGQWVGIWRLILLEHQPYDEPRRNGKVPKILTHRLFPQARYSIWIDGKMELIVDPLLLLERYLWRDKHTFAIAQHKHHRNVYEEADANKRRKRYARPLIDLHMKIYRYEGLQPWDQYKRTPSDVPEGAIIIREHTALNNLFSCLWFNEVNLFTPRDQLSFGYVVYRLGGLFKFFMFPNCEYNSIFILHPHIREHSSKIEWAKTMEELKKHPELIESRGGLGLWTPYPGNLDLVVLPPVARTSKAG
;
A
#
# COMPACT_ATOMS: atom_id res chain seq x y z
N MET A 1 12.55 -9.11 7.82
CA MET A 1 13.47 -8.36 6.93
C MET A 1 14.40 -7.55 7.82
N MET A 2 15.66 -7.35 7.43
CA MET A 2 16.58 -6.54 8.23
C MET A 2 16.23 -5.04 8.07
N PRO A 3 16.22 -4.25 9.15
CA PRO A 3 16.04 -2.80 9.07
C PRO A 3 17.22 -2.15 8.36
N HIS A 4 16.98 -1.46 7.24
CA HIS A 4 18.01 -0.68 6.56
C HIS A 4 18.05 0.75 7.10
N GLN A 5 19.24 1.23 7.47
CA GLN A 5 19.40 2.59 7.98
C GLN A 5 19.30 3.58 6.83
N PRO A 6 18.56 4.68 7.00
CA PRO A 6 18.58 5.73 6.00
C PRO A 6 19.99 6.34 5.92
N SER A 7 20.39 6.75 4.72
CA SER A 7 21.66 7.44 4.47
C SER A 7 21.41 8.88 4.00
N ASN A 8 22.44 9.73 4.13
CA ASN A 8 22.38 11.15 3.77
C ASN A 8 21.30 11.97 4.50
N ILE A 9 21.04 11.63 5.77
CA ILE A 9 20.11 12.38 6.62
C ILE A 9 20.86 13.52 7.29
N SER A 10 20.36 14.74 7.11
CA SER A 10 20.90 15.93 7.78
C SER A 10 20.52 15.93 9.26
N LYS A 11 21.37 16.52 10.11
CA LYS A 11 21.07 16.72 11.54
C LYS A 11 19.72 17.40 11.76
N ARG A 12 19.37 18.34 10.89
CA ARG A 12 18.08 19.04 10.94
C ARG A 12 16.91 18.09 10.74
N SER A 13 17.02 17.12 9.83
CA SER A 13 16.00 16.10 9.61
C SER A 13 15.93 15.09 10.75
N GLU A 14 17.06 14.74 11.36
CA GLU A 14 17.08 13.90 12.58
C GLU A 14 16.33 14.56 13.74
N GLU A 15 16.42 15.87 13.90
CA GLU A 15 15.69 16.63 14.93
C GLU A 15 14.19 16.78 14.64
N LEU A 16 13.81 16.90 13.36
CA LEU A 16 12.44 17.21 12.96
C LEU A 16 11.56 15.98 12.72
N PHE A 17 12.14 14.85 12.30
CA PHE A 17 11.38 13.66 11.90
C PHE A 17 11.49 12.55 12.93
N CYS A 18 10.35 11.93 13.24
CA CYS A 18 10.32 10.66 13.95
C CYS A 18 10.48 9.50 12.97
N PHE A 19 11.62 8.82 13.02
CA PHE A 19 11.87 7.61 12.21
C PHE A 19 11.28 6.39 12.91
N LEU A 20 10.15 5.91 12.40
CA LEU A 20 9.39 4.82 13.03
C LEU A 20 9.36 3.59 12.11
N MET A 21 9.53 2.41 12.69
CA MET A 21 9.41 1.13 12.01
C MET A 21 8.35 0.29 12.71
N VAL A 22 7.20 0.11 12.04
CA VAL A 22 6.11 -0.71 12.56
C VAL A 22 6.38 -2.18 12.21
N VAL A 23 6.41 -3.04 13.22
CA VAL A 23 6.74 -4.46 13.10
C VAL A 23 5.71 -5.33 13.80
N ASP A 24 5.54 -6.56 13.32
CA ASP A 24 4.81 -7.59 14.03
C ASP A 24 5.70 -8.34 15.02
N GLU A 25 5.10 -9.17 15.87
CA GLU A 25 5.83 -9.95 16.89
C GLU A 25 6.91 -10.83 16.28
N VAL A 26 6.60 -11.52 15.18
CA VAL A 26 7.53 -12.41 14.47
C VAL A 26 8.73 -11.63 13.92
N SER A 27 8.48 -10.46 13.33
CA SER A 27 9.52 -9.59 12.78
C SER A 27 10.34 -8.95 13.88
N LEU A 28 9.72 -8.54 14.99
CA LEU A 28 10.42 -7.98 16.15
C LEU A 28 11.34 -9.02 16.78
N GLU A 29 10.88 -10.25 16.95
CA GLU A 29 11.70 -11.34 17.46
C GLU A 29 12.86 -11.66 16.51
N PHE A 30 12.59 -11.71 15.20
CA PHE A 30 13.64 -11.87 14.19
C PHE A 30 14.69 -10.75 14.29
N ILE A 31 14.27 -9.49 14.43
CA ILE A 31 15.17 -8.34 14.59
C ILE A 31 16.01 -8.48 15.86
N ARG A 32 15.39 -8.80 17.01
CA ARG A 32 16.10 -8.97 18.28
C ARG A 32 17.16 -10.07 18.24
N ARG A 33 16.96 -11.11 17.44
CA ARG A 33 17.91 -12.23 17.28
C ARG A 33 19.06 -11.92 16.32
N ASN A 34 18.86 -11.03 15.34
CA ASN A 34 19.83 -10.84 14.24
C ASN A 34 20.49 -9.45 14.24
N VAL A 35 19.94 -8.47 14.95
CA VAL A 35 20.39 -7.07 14.92
C VAL A 35 20.45 -6.52 16.34
N SER A 36 21.43 -5.64 16.60
CA SER A 36 21.55 -4.94 17.87
C SER A 36 20.38 -3.98 18.08
N VAL A 37 19.56 -4.26 19.10
CA VAL A 37 18.44 -3.40 19.51
C VAL A 37 18.82 -2.62 20.77
N ARG A 38 18.82 -1.29 20.67
CA ARG A 38 19.02 -0.40 21.82
C ARG A 38 17.67 -0.16 22.51
N LYS A 39 17.67 -0.07 23.85
CA LYS A 39 16.52 0.40 24.64
C LYS A 39 16.82 1.79 25.21
N ASP A 40 15.86 2.70 25.13
CA ASP A 40 15.93 4.00 25.83
C ASP A 40 15.37 3.89 27.27
N SER A 41 15.44 4.99 28.03
CA SER A 41 14.95 5.07 29.42
C SER A 41 13.44 4.87 29.55
N ASP A 42 12.68 5.15 28.48
CA ASP A 42 11.22 5.05 28.44
C ASP A 42 10.77 3.67 27.92
N GLY A 43 11.71 2.74 27.74
CA GLY A 43 11.47 1.38 27.25
C GLY A 43 11.31 1.26 25.72
N GLY A 44 11.47 2.36 24.99
CA GLY A 44 11.47 2.38 23.52
C GLY A 44 12.61 1.56 22.95
N GLN A 45 12.32 0.76 21.91
CA GLN A 45 13.31 -0.09 21.24
C GLN A 45 13.75 0.54 19.92
N TRP A 46 15.04 0.46 19.62
CA TRP A 46 15.65 1.16 18.48
C TRP A 46 16.61 0.28 17.69
N VAL A 47 16.62 0.44 16.37
CA VAL A 47 17.64 -0.08 15.46
C VAL A 47 18.19 1.09 14.67
N GLY A 48 19.39 1.54 15.03
CA GLY A 48 19.95 2.81 14.55
C GLY A 48 19.02 3.98 14.84
N ILE A 49 18.58 4.69 13.81
CA ILE A 49 17.63 5.82 13.96
C ILE A 49 16.16 5.38 14.07
N TRP A 50 15.83 4.16 13.66
CA TRP A 50 14.46 3.66 13.65
C TRP A 50 13.99 3.27 15.05
N ARG A 51 12.92 3.92 15.54
CA ARG A 51 12.14 3.45 16.69
C ARG A 51 11.22 2.32 16.26
N LEU A 52 11.35 1.16 16.89
CA LEU A 52 10.48 0.02 16.67
C LEU A 52 9.15 0.23 17.38
N ILE A 53 8.05 0.10 16.64
CA ILE A 53 6.69 0.14 17.15
C ILE A 53 6.06 -1.23 16.90
N LEU A 54 5.76 -1.96 17.96
CA LEU A 54 5.10 -3.26 17.86
C LEU A 54 3.61 -3.04 17.54
N LEU A 55 3.15 -3.63 16.44
CA LEU A 55 1.72 -3.74 16.15
C LEU A 55 1.15 -4.95 16.91
N GLU A 56 0.87 -4.74 18.20
CA GLU A 56 0.19 -5.72 19.04
C GLU A 56 -1.26 -5.92 18.57
N HIS A 57 -1.81 -7.12 18.81
CA HIS A 57 -3.21 -7.46 18.50
C HIS A 57 -3.61 -7.16 17.05
N GLN A 58 -2.91 -7.78 16.10
CA GLN A 58 -3.18 -7.59 14.67
C GLN A 58 -4.67 -7.79 14.33
N PRO A 59 -5.29 -6.83 13.63
CA PRO A 59 -6.72 -6.86 13.36
C PRO A 59 -7.13 -7.90 12.32
N TYR A 60 -6.20 -8.40 11.51
CA TYR A 60 -6.49 -9.28 10.37
C TYR A 60 -5.67 -10.56 10.38
N ASP A 61 -6.23 -11.61 9.77
CA ASP A 61 -5.54 -12.89 9.60
C ASP A 61 -4.53 -12.84 8.45
N GLU A 62 -4.77 -11.98 7.45
CA GLU A 62 -3.88 -11.74 6.32
C GLU A 62 -2.79 -10.70 6.67
N PRO A 63 -1.51 -11.10 6.81
CA PRO A 63 -0.44 -10.20 7.25
C PRO A 63 -0.26 -8.97 6.36
N ARG A 64 -0.54 -9.11 5.04
CA ARG A 64 -0.41 -7.98 4.11
C ARG A 64 -1.44 -6.90 4.38
N ARG A 65 -2.62 -7.26 4.87
CA ARG A 65 -3.68 -6.33 5.28
C ARG A 65 -3.28 -5.59 6.56
N ASN A 66 -2.67 -6.29 7.53
CA ASN A 66 -2.10 -5.67 8.73
C ASN A 66 -1.05 -4.61 8.37
N GLY A 67 -0.19 -4.87 7.37
CA GLY A 67 0.76 -3.89 6.86
C GLY A 67 0.12 -2.64 6.23
N LYS A 68 -1.16 -2.68 5.83
CA LYS A 68 -1.88 -1.52 5.30
C LYS A 68 -2.37 -0.57 6.39
N VAL A 69 -2.50 -1.03 7.63
CA VAL A 69 -2.90 -0.21 8.77
C VAL A 69 -1.91 0.94 8.98
N PRO A 70 -0.61 0.69 9.28
CA PRO A 70 0.33 1.78 9.49
C PRO A 70 0.65 2.55 8.20
N LYS A 71 0.50 1.92 7.03
CA LYS A 71 0.73 2.54 5.72
C LYS A 71 -0.32 3.59 5.35
N ILE A 72 -1.58 3.23 5.41
CA ILE A 72 -2.68 4.05 4.89
C ILE A 72 -3.24 4.93 6.00
N LEU A 73 -3.32 4.42 7.23
CA LEU A 73 -3.89 5.10 8.39
C LEU A 73 -2.84 5.75 9.31
N THR A 74 -1.66 6.15 8.80
CA THR A 74 -0.63 6.82 9.60
C THR A 74 -1.18 8.02 10.38
N HIS A 75 -2.10 8.78 9.79
CA HIS A 75 -2.74 9.93 10.42
C HIS A 75 -3.59 9.59 11.66
N ARG A 76 -4.03 8.33 11.80
CA ARG A 76 -4.74 7.83 12.98
C ARG A 76 -3.78 7.35 14.06
N LEU A 77 -2.65 6.77 13.66
CA LEU A 77 -1.62 6.30 14.59
C LEU A 77 -0.80 7.45 15.18
N PHE A 78 -0.55 8.49 14.38
CA PHE A 78 0.26 9.65 14.76
C PHE A 78 -0.52 10.94 14.50
N PRO A 79 -1.57 11.23 15.29
CA PRO A 79 -2.46 12.37 15.03
C PRO A 79 -1.78 13.74 15.17
N GLN A 80 -0.63 13.79 15.85
CA GLN A 80 0.18 15.01 16.00
C GLN A 80 1.13 15.25 14.81
N ALA A 81 1.27 14.28 13.90
CA ALA A 81 2.11 14.45 12.72
C ALA A 81 1.41 15.37 11.72
N ARG A 82 2.10 16.42 11.28
CA ARG A 82 1.64 17.29 10.18
C ARG A 82 1.93 16.70 8.81
N TYR A 83 3.10 16.08 8.66
CA TYR A 83 3.55 15.41 7.45
C TYR A 83 3.96 13.97 7.76
N SER A 84 3.82 13.08 6.79
CA SER A 84 4.36 11.71 6.87
C SER A 84 4.95 11.27 5.54
N ILE A 85 5.99 10.43 5.64
CA ILE A 85 6.60 9.72 4.52
C ILE A 85 6.54 8.24 4.87
N TRP A 86 5.69 7.49 4.17
CA TRP A 86 5.68 6.02 4.24
C TRP A 86 6.73 5.47 3.27
N ILE A 87 7.49 4.48 3.71
CA ILE A 87 8.41 3.69 2.88
C ILE A 87 8.21 2.21 3.19
N ASP A 88 8.21 1.35 2.18
CA ASP A 88 8.15 -0.10 2.41
C ASP A 88 9.45 -0.60 3.07
N GLY A 89 9.35 -1.57 3.98
CA GLY A 89 10.48 -2.04 4.80
C GLY A 89 11.67 -2.66 4.03
N LYS A 90 11.54 -2.88 2.72
CA LYS A 90 12.59 -3.36 1.80
C LYS A 90 13.48 -2.24 1.25
N MET A 91 13.16 -1.00 1.60
CA MET A 91 13.74 0.18 0.99
C MET A 91 14.64 0.88 1.99
N GLU A 92 15.82 1.23 1.52
CA GLU A 92 16.72 2.13 2.22
C GLU A 92 16.55 3.54 1.66
N LEU A 93 16.17 4.49 2.51
CA LEU A 93 16.04 5.89 2.11
C LEU A 93 17.43 6.51 1.98
N ILE A 94 17.76 7.03 0.79
CA ILE A 94 19.07 7.65 0.51
C ILE A 94 18.99 9.17 0.29
N VAL A 95 17.79 9.74 0.46
CA VAL A 95 17.47 11.16 0.27
C VAL A 95 16.91 11.73 1.56
N ASP A 96 17.37 12.91 1.94
CA ASP A 96 16.90 13.61 3.13
C ASP A 96 15.37 13.88 3.09
N PRO A 97 14.61 13.55 4.16
CA PRO A 97 13.16 13.76 4.24
C PRO A 97 12.70 15.20 3.99
N LEU A 98 13.47 16.22 4.39
CA LEU A 98 13.12 17.61 4.09
C LEU A 98 13.17 17.90 2.60
N LEU A 99 14.13 17.31 1.88
CA LEU A 99 14.21 17.44 0.43
C LEU A 99 13.04 16.74 -0.26
N LEU A 100 12.55 15.62 0.30
CA LEU A 100 11.33 14.98 -0.20
C LEU A 100 10.10 15.87 0.01
N LEU A 101 9.94 16.50 1.18
CA LEU A 101 8.84 17.44 1.39
C LEU A 101 8.94 18.65 0.47
N GLU A 102 10.15 19.21 0.30
CA GLU A 102 10.39 20.34 -0.61
C GLU A 102 10.02 19.97 -2.05
N ARG A 103 10.57 18.88 -2.56
CA ARG A 103 10.42 18.47 -3.97
C ARG A 103 9.00 18.06 -4.32
N TYR A 104 8.35 17.25 -3.48
CA TYR A 104 7.10 16.57 -3.84
C TYR A 104 5.86 17.26 -3.28
N LEU A 105 5.99 18.09 -2.24
CA LEU A 105 4.87 18.83 -1.65
C LEU A 105 5.03 20.35 -1.82
N TRP A 106 6.06 20.95 -1.24
CA TRP A 106 6.10 22.41 -1.03
C TRP A 106 6.33 23.21 -2.31
N ARG A 107 7.26 22.78 -3.17
CA ARG A 107 7.66 23.51 -4.39
C ARG A 107 6.46 23.85 -5.28
N ASP A 108 5.65 22.85 -5.55
CA ASP A 108 4.48 22.95 -6.44
C ASP A 108 3.14 22.97 -5.66
N LYS A 109 3.21 23.19 -4.34
CA LYS A 109 2.05 23.30 -3.42
C LYS A 109 1.10 22.10 -3.47
N HIS A 110 1.66 20.91 -3.60
CA HIS A 110 0.94 19.65 -3.42
C HIS A 110 0.85 19.29 -1.94
N THR A 111 -0.18 18.53 -1.56
CA THR A 111 -0.36 18.04 -0.19
C THR A 111 -0.30 16.51 -0.10
N PHE A 112 -0.27 15.83 -1.24
CA PHE A 112 -0.15 14.39 -1.33
C PHE A 112 0.66 14.03 -2.58
N ALA A 113 1.66 13.17 -2.43
CA ALA A 113 2.45 12.66 -3.52
C ALA A 113 2.68 11.15 -3.40
N ILE A 114 2.64 10.46 -4.54
CA ILE A 114 2.81 9.01 -4.63
C ILE A 114 3.46 8.67 -5.97
N ALA A 115 4.29 7.62 -6.00
CA ALA A 115 4.94 7.23 -7.24
C ALA A 115 3.93 6.59 -8.21
N GLN A 116 4.12 6.81 -9.51
CA GLN A 116 3.42 6.06 -10.55
C GLN A 116 3.97 4.62 -10.61
N HIS A 117 3.09 3.65 -10.80
CA HIS A 117 3.52 2.27 -11.01
C HIS A 117 4.34 2.14 -12.30
N LYS A 118 5.40 1.33 -12.27
CA LYS A 118 6.39 1.21 -13.34
C LYS A 118 5.82 0.74 -14.68
N HIS A 119 4.82 -0.14 -14.64
CA HIS A 119 4.38 -0.88 -15.84
C HIS A 119 2.90 -0.69 -16.18
N HIS A 120 2.05 -0.61 -15.17
CA HIS A 120 0.60 -0.59 -15.36
C HIS A 120 0.05 0.77 -15.00
N ARG A 121 -0.84 1.28 -15.84
CA ARG A 121 -1.62 2.49 -15.55
C ARG A 121 -3.09 2.20 -15.32
N ASN A 122 -3.56 1.10 -15.88
CA ASN A 122 -4.93 0.64 -15.76
C ASN A 122 -5.05 -0.40 -14.65
N VAL A 123 -6.02 -0.21 -13.77
CA VAL A 123 -6.32 -1.13 -12.66
C VAL A 123 -6.62 -2.55 -13.13
N TYR A 124 -7.27 -2.71 -14.29
CA TYR A 124 -7.61 -4.03 -14.83
C TYR A 124 -6.36 -4.78 -15.32
N GLU A 125 -5.36 -4.06 -15.83
CA GLU A 125 -4.05 -4.64 -16.17
C GLU A 125 -3.31 -5.10 -14.91
N GLU A 126 -3.30 -4.26 -13.86
CA GLU A 126 -2.69 -4.60 -12.57
C GLU A 126 -3.40 -5.79 -11.91
N ALA A 127 -4.72 -5.87 -12.01
CA ALA A 127 -5.48 -7.02 -11.51
C ALA A 127 -5.07 -8.33 -12.20
N ASP A 128 -4.94 -8.32 -13.52
CA ASP A 128 -4.45 -9.48 -14.27
C ASP A 128 -3.01 -9.87 -13.89
N ALA A 129 -2.13 -8.88 -13.74
CA ALA A 129 -0.76 -9.09 -13.25
C ALA A 129 -0.72 -9.72 -11.85
N ASN A 130 -1.58 -9.27 -10.93
CA ASN A 130 -1.70 -9.86 -9.59
C ASN A 130 -2.12 -11.34 -9.67
N LYS A 131 -3.06 -11.70 -10.58
CA LYS A 131 -3.47 -13.09 -10.80
C LYS A 131 -2.35 -13.95 -11.36
N ARG A 132 -1.57 -13.43 -12.32
CA ARG A 132 -0.47 -14.17 -12.97
C ARG A 132 0.71 -14.39 -12.03
N ARG A 133 1.07 -13.38 -11.26
CA ARG A 133 2.13 -13.43 -10.25
C ARG A 133 1.69 -14.12 -8.94
N LYS A 134 0.50 -14.73 -8.92
CA LYS A 134 -0.10 -15.40 -7.76
C LYS A 134 -0.03 -14.53 -6.51
N ARG A 135 -0.38 -13.25 -6.61
CA ARG A 135 -0.37 -12.33 -5.47
C ARG A 135 -1.60 -12.49 -4.58
N TYR A 136 -2.70 -13.01 -5.10
CA TYR A 136 -3.91 -13.31 -4.33
C TYR A 136 -4.81 -14.28 -5.11
N ALA A 137 -5.88 -14.78 -4.48
CA ALA A 137 -6.83 -15.67 -5.12
C ALA A 137 -7.44 -15.01 -6.36
N ARG A 138 -7.37 -15.72 -7.51
CA ARG A 138 -7.90 -15.24 -8.79
C ARG A 138 -9.38 -14.87 -8.74
N PRO A 139 -10.28 -15.72 -8.21
CA PRO A 139 -11.72 -15.41 -8.23
C PRO A 139 -12.06 -14.19 -7.37
N LEU A 140 -11.31 -13.93 -6.30
CA LEU A 140 -11.50 -12.76 -5.44
C LEU A 140 -11.03 -11.46 -6.11
N ILE A 141 -9.92 -11.52 -6.86
CA ILE A 141 -9.49 -10.38 -7.69
C ILE A 141 -10.54 -10.09 -8.77
N ASP A 142 -11.06 -11.12 -9.43
CA ASP A 142 -12.07 -10.95 -10.48
C ASP A 142 -13.38 -10.39 -9.92
N LEU A 143 -13.83 -10.87 -8.76
CA LEU A 143 -15.01 -10.32 -8.07
C LEU A 143 -14.81 -8.85 -7.71
N HIS A 144 -13.67 -8.49 -7.14
CA HIS A 144 -13.32 -7.11 -6.80
C HIS A 144 -13.36 -6.19 -8.04
N MET A 145 -12.76 -6.61 -9.15
CA MET A 145 -12.77 -5.83 -10.40
C MET A 145 -14.17 -5.75 -11.03
N LYS A 146 -14.99 -6.80 -10.91
CA LYS A 146 -16.38 -6.77 -11.39
C LYS A 146 -17.21 -5.76 -10.60
N ILE A 147 -17.05 -5.71 -9.27
CA ILE A 147 -17.71 -4.71 -8.43
C ILE A 147 -17.32 -3.30 -8.90
N TYR A 148 -16.03 -3.02 -9.07
CA TYR A 148 -15.59 -1.70 -9.54
C TYR A 148 -16.09 -1.35 -10.94
N ARG A 149 -16.12 -2.34 -11.84
CA ARG A 149 -16.66 -2.17 -13.19
C ARG A 149 -18.16 -1.86 -13.17
N TYR A 150 -18.91 -2.59 -12.36
CA TYR A 150 -20.35 -2.38 -12.14
C TYR A 150 -20.63 -0.98 -11.59
N GLU A 151 -19.80 -0.50 -10.66
CA GLU A 151 -19.88 0.84 -10.08
C GLU A 151 -19.36 1.96 -11.00
N GLY A 152 -19.04 1.64 -12.25
CA GLY A 152 -18.75 2.61 -13.29
C GLY A 152 -17.28 2.96 -13.48
N LEU A 153 -16.35 2.29 -12.79
CA LEU A 153 -14.92 2.48 -13.04
C LEU A 153 -14.61 2.07 -14.49
N GLN A 154 -14.23 3.05 -15.31
CA GLN A 154 -13.77 2.81 -16.67
C GLN A 154 -12.29 2.44 -16.67
N PRO A 155 -11.81 1.64 -17.65
CA PRO A 155 -10.38 1.48 -17.91
C PRO A 155 -9.64 2.81 -17.93
N TRP A 156 -8.42 2.83 -17.42
CA TRP A 156 -7.56 4.00 -17.59
C TRP A 156 -7.22 4.21 -19.07
N ASP A 157 -7.29 5.46 -19.52
CA ASP A 157 -6.81 5.92 -20.82
C ASP A 157 -6.10 7.28 -20.70
N GLN A 158 -5.51 7.75 -21.79
CA GLN A 158 -4.78 9.01 -21.85
C GLN A 158 -5.66 10.26 -21.66
N TYR A 159 -6.98 10.13 -21.74
CA TYR A 159 -7.94 11.23 -21.60
C TYR A 159 -8.42 11.40 -20.15
N LYS A 160 -8.19 10.40 -19.28
CA LYS A 160 -8.41 10.55 -17.84
C LYS A 160 -7.54 11.68 -17.28
N ARG A 161 -8.11 12.41 -16.31
CA ARG A 161 -7.42 13.50 -15.60
C ARG A 161 -6.26 13.01 -14.73
N THR A 162 -6.26 11.73 -14.34
CA THR A 162 -5.24 11.14 -13.48
C THR A 162 -4.13 10.52 -14.34
N PRO A 163 -2.84 10.68 -13.96
CA PRO A 163 -1.74 10.08 -14.73
C PRO A 163 -1.76 8.55 -14.79
N SER A 164 -2.40 7.90 -13.81
CA SER A 164 -2.55 6.45 -13.68
C SER A 164 -3.60 6.14 -12.61
N ASP A 165 -4.31 5.01 -12.75
CA ASP A 165 -5.14 4.43 -11.69
C ASP A 165 -4.31 3.61 -10.68
N VAL A 166 -3.08 3.25 -11.06
CA VAL A 166 -2.20 2.31 -10.32
C VAL A 166 -0.98 3.05 -9.76
N PRO A 167 -0.86 3.15 -8.42
CA PRO A 167 0.33 3.71 -7.78
C PRO A 167 1.43 2.66 -7.57
N GLU A 168 2.67 3.13 -7.48
CA GLU A 168 3.75 2.45 -6.76
C GLU A 168 3.63 2.82 -5.28
N GLY A 169 2.91 1.97 -4.53
CA GLY A 169 2.58 2.23 -3.13
C GLY A 169 3.76 2.11 -2.18
N ALA A 170 4.96 1.75 -2.64
CA ALA A 170 6.11 1.59 -1.78
C ALA A 170 6.64 2.91 -1.17
N ILE A 171 6.16 4.06 -1.67
CA ILE A 171 6.35 5.39 -1.06
C ILE A 171 5.03 6.17 -1.03
N ILE A 172 4.73 6.87 0.07
CA ILE A 172 3.65 7.86 0.13
C ILE A 172 4.15 9.08 0.91
N ILE A 173 4.12 10.26 0.30
CA ILE A 173 4.52 11.53 0.93
C ILE A 173 3.27 12.39 1.08
N ARG A 174 2.93 12.86 2.28
CA ARG A 174 1.67 13.59 2.47
C ARG A 174 1.68 14.56 3.65
N GLU A 175 0.93 15.64 3.48
CA GLU A 175 0.41 16.48 4.55
C GLU A 175 -0.93 15.93 5.04
N HIS A 176 -1.13 15.93 6.35
CA HIS A 176 -2.33 15.42 7.01
C HIS A 176 -3.48 16.42 7.03
N THR A 177 -3.96 16.79 5.84
CA THR A 177 -5.18 17.60 5.67
C THR A 177 -6.45 16.76 5.84
N ALA A 178 -7.59 17.41 6.09
CA ALA A 178 -8.89 16.72 6.22
C ALA A 178 -9.22 15.86 4.98
N LEU A 179 -8.98 16.39 3.78
CA LEU A 179 -9.25 15.69 2.52
C LEU A 179 -8.30 14.51 2.30
N ASN A 180 -7.00 14.66 2.59
CA ASN A 180 -6.03 13.57 2.46
C ASN A 180 -6.31 12.45 3.47
N ASN A 181 -6.70 12.80 4.69
CA ASN A 181 -7.07 11.85 5.73
C ASN A 181 -8.38 11.11 5.36
N LEU A 182 -9.38 11.82 4.79
CA LEU A 182 -10.58 11.19 4.23
C LEU A 182 -10.23 10.20 3.11
N PHE A 183 -9.40 10.62 2.15
CA PHE A 183 -8.92 9.72 1.09
C PHE A 183 -8.26 8.47 1.66
N SER A 184 -7.35 8.63 2.63
CA SER A 184 -6.71 7.51 3.32
C SER A 184 -7.72 6.57 3.99
N CYS A 185 -8.74 7.10 4.67
CA CYS A 185 -9.79 6.27 5.28
C CYS A 185 -10.59 5.49 4.23
N LEU A 186 -11.02 6.15 3.14
CA LEU A 186 -11.76 5.50 2.07
C LEU A 186 -10.91 4.43 1.37
N TRP A 187 -9.63 4.73 1.09
CA TRP A 187 -8.71 3.76 0.51
C TRP A 187 -8.48 2.56 1.42
N PHE A 188 -8.36 2.78 2.72
CA PHE A 188 -8.27 1.69 3.68
C PHE A 188 -9.57 0.89 3.78
N ASN A 189 -10.75 1.51 3.66
CA ASN A 189 -12.03 0.80 3.66
C ASN A 189 -12.12 -0.17 2.49
N GLU A 190 -11.69 0.24 1.29
CA GLU A 190 -11.64 -0.63 0.12
C GLU A 190 -10.68 -1.81 0.32
N VAL A 191 -9.48 -1.52 0.85
CA VAL A 191 -8.55 -2.56 1.24
C VAL A 191 -9.24 -3.50 2.21
N ASN A 192 -9.78 -3.01 3.33
CA ASN A 192 -10.43 -3.78 4.38
C ASN A 192 -11.59 -4.66 3.88
N LEU A 193 -12.43 -4.17 2.96
CA LEU A 193 -13.57 -4.90 2.43
C LEU A 193 -13.17 -5.95 1.40
N PHE A 194 -12.22 -5.62 0.53
CA PHE A 194 -11.85 -6.46 -0.59
C PHE A 194 -10.45 -7.05 -0.43
N THR A 195 -9.66 -7.06 -1.50
CA THR A 195 -8.33 -7.67 -1.51
C THR A 195 -7.33 -6.74 -0.80
N PRO A 196 -6.27 -7.27 -0.16
CA PRO A 196 -5.25 -6.47 0.52
C PRO A 196 -4.31 -5.73 -0.46
N ARG A 197 -4.62 -5.73 -1.76
CA ARG A 197 -3.82 -5.12 -2.82
C ARG A 197 -4.28 -3.67 -3.01
N ASP A 198 -3.64 -2.78 -2.26
CA ASP A 198 -3.85 -1.33 -2.28
C ASP A 198 -3.72 -0.68 -3.66
N GLN A 199 -2.93 -1.28 -4.56
CA GLN A 199 -2.83 -0.86 -5.96
C GLN A 199 -4.15 -1.01 -6.74
N LEU A 200 -5.01 -1.95 -6.35
CA LEU A 200 -6.29 -2.21 -7.01
C LEU A 200 -7.36 -1.21 -6.59
N SER A 201 -7.30 -0.68 -5.36
CA SER A 201 -8.32 0.20 -4.81
C SER A 201 -8.01 1.69 -4.96
N PHE A 202 -6.75 2.08 -5.14
CA PHE A 202 -6.35 3.49 -5.22
C PHE A 202 -7.13 4.27 -6.29
N GLY A 203 -7.04 3.83 -7.56
CA GLY A 203 -7.70 4.52 -8.67
C GLY A 203 -9.22 4.57 -8.54
N TYR A 204 -9.82 3.54 -7.94
CA TYR A 204 -11.25 3.52 -7.67
C TYR A 204 -11.66 4.59 -6.65
N VAL A 205 -10.94 4.76 -5.54
CA VAL A 205 -11.24 5.82 -4.57
C VAL A 205 -11.03 7.21 -5.16
N VAL A 206 -9.98 7.39 -5.98
CA VAL A 206 -9.76 8.64 -6.71
C VAL A 206 -10.93 8.97 -7.64
N TYR A 207 -11.43 7.96 -8.37
CA TYR A 207 -12.62 8.07 -9.22
C TYR A 207 -13.86 8.49 -8.39
N ARG A 208 -14.11 7.80 -7.28
CA ARG A 208 -15.26 8.08 -6.40
C ARG A 208 -15.23 9.48 -5.78
N LEU A 209 -14.04 10.04 -5.55
CA LEU A 209 -13.88 11.41 -5.04
C LEU A 209 -14.06 12.49 -6.11
N GLY A 210 -14.33 12.14 -7.36
CA GLY A 210 -14.79 13.10 -8.38
C GLY A 210 -13.83 14.26 -8.66
N GLY A 211 -12.53 14.07 -8.40
CA GLY A 211 -11.51 15.10 -8.57
C GLY A 211 -11.38 16.09 -7.41
N LEU A 212 -12.07 15.88 -6.28
CA LEU A 212 -11.84 16.61 -5.03
C LEU A 212 -10.43 16.35 -4.50
N PHE A 213 -10.00 15.08 -4.50
CA PHE A 213 -8.65 14.68 -4.10
C PHE A 213 -7.61 15.09 -5.15
N LYS A 214 -6.70 15.99 -4.76
CA LYS A 214 -5.56 16.42 -5.57
C LYS A 214 -4.30 15.73 -5.05
N PHE A 215 -3.56 15.12 -5.95
CA PHE A 215 -2.30 14.44 -5.64
C PHE A 215 -1.31 14.63 -6.78
N PHE A 216 -0.04 14.57 -6.44
CA PHE A 216 1.06 14.53 -7.39
C PHE A 216 1.51 13.09 -7.59
N MET A 217 1.38 12.60 -8.82
CA MET A 217 1.85 11.26 -9.16
C MET A 217 3.14 11.35 -9.96
N PHE A 218 4.27 11.25 -9.26
CA PHE A 218 5.59 11.43 -9.86
C PHE A 218 6.04 10.17 -10.61
N PRO A 219 6.85 10.31 -11.68
CA PRO A 219 7.24 9.18 -12.51
C PRO A 219 8.12 8.18 -11.76
N ASN A 220 8.06 6.91 -12.17
CA ASN A 220 8.81 5.83 -11.53
C ASN A 220 10.35 6.01 -11.58
N CYS A 221 10.88 6.80 -12.52
CA CYS A 221 12.31 7.11 -12.55
C CYS A 221 12.76 7.92 -11.31
N GLU A 222 11.96 8.90 -10.88
CA GLU A 222 12.24 9.66 -9.65
C GLU A 222 12.18 8.76 -8.42
N TYR A 223 11.23 7.81 -8.37
CA TYR A 223 11.17 6.79 -7.32
C TYR A 223 12.50 6.02 -7.15
N ASN A 224 13.15 5.64 -8.26
CA ASN A 224 14.41 4.90 -8.20
C ASN A 224 15.60 5.73 -7.72
N SER A 225 15.49 7.07 -7.70
CA SER A 225 16.52 7.96 -7.14
C SER A 225 16.38 8.20 -5.64
N ILE A 226 15.26 7.80 -5.02
CA ILE A 226 14.99 8.05 -3.60
C ILE A 226 15.54 6.92 -2.71
N PHE A 227 15.72 5.72 -3.28
CA PHE A 227 15.96 4.51 -2.48
C PHE A 227 16.94 3.52 -3.10
N ILE A 228 17.60 2.76 -2.22
CA ILE A 228 18.20 1.47 -2.58
C ILE A 228 17.18 0.36 -2.24
N LEU A 229 16.91 -0.51 -3.22
CA LEU A 229 15.98 -1.62 -3.08
C LEU A 229 16.73 -2.88 -2.64
N HIS A 230 16.37 -3.42 -1.49
CA HIS A 230 16.95 -4.66 -0.97
C HIS A 230 16.05 -5.87 -1.29
N PRO A 231 16.63 -7.06 -1.58
CA PRO A 231 15.85 -8.26 -1.88
C PRO A 231 14.92 -8.67 -0.73
N HIS A 232 13.77 -9.22 -1.09
CA HIS A 232 12.90 -9.87 -0.10
C HIS A 232 13.51 -11.18 0.38
N ILE A 233 13.70 -11.31 1.69
CA ILE A 233 14.14 -12.57 2.32
C ILE A 233 12.94 -13.52 2.51
N ARG A 234 11.70 -13.00 2.50
CA ARG A 234 10.46 -13.77 2.56
C ARG A 234 9.48 -13.28 1.49
N GLU A 235 9.01 -14.18 0.65
CA GLU A 235 7.85 -13.91 -0.19
C GLU A 235 6.59 -14.10 0.66
N HIS A 236 5.92 -12.99 0.99
CA HIS A 236 4.62 -13.02 1.69
C HIS A 236 3.51 -13.31 0.68
N SER A 237 3.53 -14.54 0.21
CA SER A 237 2.49 -15.11 -0.64
C SER A 237 1.22 -15.31 0.20
N SER A 238 0.04 -15.16 -0.41
CA SER A 238 -1.21 -15.33 0.35
C SER A 238 -1.50 -16.82 0.49
N LYS A 239 -2.03 -17.24 1.64
CA LYS A 239 -2.44 -18.64 1.86
C LYS A 239 -3.46 -19.14 0.84
N ILE A 240 -4.19 -18.23 0.18
CA ILE A 240 -5.24 -18.55 -0.80
C ILE A 240 -4.84 -18.26 -2.26
N GLU A 241 -3.59 -17.88 -2.54
CA GLU A 241 -3.18 -17.47 -3.90
C GLU A 241 -3.25 -18.58 -4.95
N TRP A 242 -3.27 -19.83 -4.50
CA TRP A 242 -3.38 -21.01 -5.35
C TRP A 242 -4.77 -21.15 -5.97
N ALA A 243 -5.80 -20.57 -5.35
CA ALA A 243 -7.19 -20.75 -5.77
C ALA A 243 -7.48 -20.07 -7.11
N LYS A 244 -8.09 -20.84 -8.01
CA LYS A 244 -8.50 -20.45 -9.35
C LYS A 244 -10.01 -20.24 -9.45
N THR A 245 -10.80 -20.92 -8.63
CA THR A 245 -12.27 -20.79 -8.63
C THR A 245 -12.85 -20.56 -7.23
N MET A 246 -14.10 -20.09 -7.15
CA MET A 246 -14.77 -19.91 -5.87
C MET A 246 -15.08 -21.25 -5.18
N GLU A 247 -15.33 -22.31 -5.94
CA GLU A 247 -15.57 -23.66 -5.41
C GLU A 247 -14.34 -24.21 -4.70
N GLU A 248 -13.15 -23.95 -5.23
CA GLU A 248 -11.89 -24.33 -4.59
C GLU A 248 -11.71 -23.63 -3.23
N LEU A 249 -12.03 -22.33 -3.13
CA LEU A 249 -12.00 -21.60 -1.86
C LEU A 249 -13.03 -22.15 -0.87
N LYS A 250 -14.25 -22.46 -1.33
CA LYS A 250 -15.33 -22.99 -0.48
C LYS A 250 -15.00 -24.35 0.12
N LYS A 251 -14.10 -25.14 -0.49
CA LYS A 251 -13.60 -26.41 0.07
C LYS A 251 -12.66 -26.20 1.26
N HIS A 252 -12.11 -24.99 1.42
CA HIS A 252 -11.15 -24.63 2.45
C HIS A 252 -11.65 -23.42 3.28
N PRO A 253 -12.79 -23.56 3.98
CA PRO A 253 -13.35 -22.47 4.79
C PRO A 253 -12.39 -22.00 5.90
N GLU A 254 -11.48 -22.85 6.36
CA GLU A 254 -10.43 -22.51 7.33
C GLU A 254 -9.40 -21.49 6.81
N LEU A 255 -9.30 -21.32 5.49
CA LEU A 255 -8.41 -20.35 4.86
C LEU A 255 -9.11 -19.01 4.56
N ILE A 256 -10.43 -18.94 4.77
CA ILE A 256 -11.19 -17.70 4.66
C ILE A 256 -10.83 -16.81 5.86
N GLU A 257 -10.50 -15.54 5.58
CA GLU A 257 -10.21 -14.57 6.63
C GLU A 257 -11.41 -14.46 7.59
N SER A 258 -11.19 -14.73 8.88
CA SER A 258 -12.19 -14.55 9.92
C SER A 258 -12.32 -13.09 10.35
N ARG A 259 -11.29 -12.29 10.07
CA ARG A 259 -11.21 -10.86 10.36
C ARG A 259 -10.74 -10.10 9.12
N GLY A 260 -11.59 -9.22 8.60
CA GLY A 260 -11.33 -8.44 7.38
C GLY A 260 -11.61 -9.20 6.08
N GLY A 261 -11.57 -8.49 4.95
CA GLY A 261 -11.91 -9.05 3.63
C GLY A 261 -13.38 -9.46 3.49
N LEU A 262 -14.24 -9.03 4.43
CA LEU A 262 -15.62 -9.52 4.57
C LEU A 262 -16.52 -9.15 3.38
N GLY A 263 -16.20 -8.06 2.67
CA GLY A 263 -16.98 -7.60 1.52
C GLY A 263 -16.95 -8.56 0.33
N LEU A 264 -15.99 -9.51 0.28
CA LEU A 264 -15.93 -10.55 -0.75
C LEU A 264 -16.70 -11.82 -0.39
N TRP A 265 -17.12 -11.95 0.88
CA TRP A 265 -17.84 -13.11 1.40
C TRP A 265 -19.33 -12.83 1.59
N THR A 266 -19.72 -11.56 1.55
CA THR A 266 -21.12 -11.14 1.52
C THR A 266 -21.60 -10.94 0.08
N PRO A 267 -22.85 -11.29 -0.25
CA PRO A 267 -23.40 -10.99 -1.56
C PRO A 267 -23.35 -9.48 -1.83
N TYR A 268 -22.77 -9.11 -2.97
CA TYR A 268 -22.82 -7.74 -3.44
C TYR A 268 -24.23 -7.42 -3.96
N PRO A 269 -24.83 -6.26 -3.63
CA PRO A 269 -26.24 -5.98 -3.94
C PRO A 269 -26.53 -5.84 -5.45
N GLY A 270 -25.51 -5.56 -6.26
CA GLY A 270 -25.64 -5.46 -7.72
C GLY A 270 -25.54 -6.82 -8.43
N ASN A 271 -26.21 -6.96 -9.57
CA ASN A 271 -26.04 -8.12 -10.44
C ASN A 271 -24.69 -8.06 -11.18
N LEU A 272 -23.76 -8.94 -10.79
CA LEU A 272 -22.40 -9.01 -11.36
C LEU A 272 -22.25 -10.05 -12.48
N ASP A 273 -23.30 -10.81 -12.80
CA ASP A 273 -23.23 -11.90 -13.79
C ASP A 273 -23.05 -11.37 -15.20
N LEU A 274 -23.66 -10.23 -15.49
CA LEU A 274 -23.57 -9.54 -16.79
C LEU A 274 -22.34 -8.63 -16.90
N VAL A 275 -21.55 -8.49 -15.83
CA VAL A 275 -20.39 -7.59 -15.80
C VAL A 275 -19.20 -8.27 -16.47
N VAL A 276 -18.84 -7.77 -17.64
CA VAL A 276 -17.66 -8.21 -18.39
C VAL A 276 -16.47 -7.31 -18.06
N LEU A 277 -15.37 -7.94 -17.64
CA LEU A 277 -14.12 -7.23 -17.43
C LEU A 277 -13.47 -6.87 -18.78
N PRO A 278 -12.89 -5.66 -18.91
CA PRO A 278 -12.20 -5.24 -20.12
C PRO A 278 -11.09 -6.21 -20.53
N PRO A 279 -10.86 -6.44 -21.83
CA PRO A 279 -9.72 -7.21 -22.29
C PRO A 279 -8.42 -6.50 -21.91
N VAL A 280 -7.47 -7.25 -21.38
CA VAL A 280 -6.17 -6.74 -20.94
C VAL A 280 -5.15 -6.94 -22.06
N ALA A 281 -4.71 -5.85 -22.68
CA ALA A 281 -3.61 -5.86 -23.64
C ALA A 281 -2.28 -6.00 -22.88
N ARG A 282 -1.46 -7.00 -23.22
CA ARG A 282 -0.16 -7.22 -22.56
C ARG A 282 0.83 -6.15 -23.01
N THR A 283 1.05 -5.14 -22.18
CA THR A 283 2.01 -4.05 -22.47
C THR A 283 3.44 -4.36 -22.02
N SER A 284 3.65 -5.40 -21.19
CA SER A 284 4.96 -5.81 -20.69
C SER A 284 5.04 -7.31 -20.41
N LYS A 285 6.17 -7.96 -20.73
CA LYS A 285 6.46 -9.36 -20.34
C LYS A 285 6.73 -9.51 -18.83
N ALA A 286 7.15 -8.42 -18.18
CA ALA A 286 7.54 -8.41 -16.78
C ALA A 286 6.39 -8.06 -15.83
N GLY A 287 5.32 -7.43 -16.35
CA GLY A 287 4.10 -7.05 -15.62
C GLY A 287 3.16 -8.22 -15.54
#